data_AF-A0A662PX10-F1
#
_entry.id   AF-A0A662PX10-F1
#
_cell.length_a   1.000
_cell.length_b   1.000
_cell.length_c   1.000
_cell.angle_alpha   90.00
_cell.angle_beta   90.00
_cell.angle_gamma   90.00
#
_symmetry.space_group_name_H-M   'P 1'
#
loop_
_entity.id
_entity.type
_entity.pdbx_description
1 polymer ?
#
loop_
_entity_poly.entity_id
_entity_poly.type
_entity_poly.pdbx_seq_one_letter_code
_entity_poly.pdbx_strand_id
1 'polypeptide(L)'
;AGKTYELIAHRTREYWGTVRRIDPASVFEMDRATRPYTFDNVDYETGEIRIAPHTPCPVLLGVRGVDPKILEKAFRMLRIHEPVEFVTIFESNQGTDAHYQKLRIRDLRDGVSAIVEGTVSEHPRTDIGSHVFFKLRDGTGEVFCAAYEPTKSFRKIVLQLIPGDEVIAFGAVKQKPQGLTLNLEKIYVRKLAKKVIRRPPTCPNCGKRMKSLGKRRGYRCKKCGFKLGKEAEEALEVRRQLREGFYEVPPSARRHLTKPLSIEPPTLR
;
A
#
# COMPACT_ATOMS: atom_id res chain seq x y z
N ALA A 1 -20.20 9.11 -6.42
CA ALA A 1 -19.76 7.71 -6.54
C ALA A 1 -19.47 7.44 -8.00
N GLY A 2 -18.28 6.92 -8.31
CA GLY A 2 -17.97 6.48 -9.68
C GLY A 2 -18.65 5.14 -9.99
N LYS A 3 -18.59 4.72 -11.25
CA LYS A 3 -18.95 3.37 -11.67
C LYS A 3 -17.84 2.81 -12.54
N THR A 4 -17.68 1.50 -12.51
CA THR A 4 -16.78 0.77 -13.39
C THR A 4 -17.52 -0.40 -14.00
N TYR A 5 -16.85 -1.10 -14.90
CA TYR A 5 -17.40 -2.24 -15.59
C TYR A 5 -16.48 -3.44 -15.39
N GLU A 6 -17.07 -4.64 -15.32
CA GLU A 6 -16.35 -5.90 -15.32
C GLU A 6 -16.93 -6.80 -16.40
N LEU A 7 -16.09 -7.23 -17.34
CA LEU A 7 -16.41 -8.24 -18.33
C LEU A 7 -16.07 -9.59 -17.72
N ILE A 8 -17.06 -10.46 -17.60
CA ILE A 8 -16.92 -11.81 -17.05
C ILE A 8 -17.19 -12.82 -18.16
N ALA A 9 -16.17 -13.62 -18.48
CA ALA A 9 -16.32 -14.78 -19.35
C ALA A 9 -16.55 -16.03 -18.49
N HIS A 10 -17.45 -16.90 -18.95
CA HIS A 10 -17.74 -18.18 -18.29
C HIS A 10 -17.25 -19.34 -19.14
N ARG A 11 -16.78 -20.40 -18.46
CA ARG A 11 -16.34 -21.64 -19.10
C ARG A 11 -17.41 -22.71 -19.04
N THR A 12 -17.40 -23.61 -20.01
CA THR A 12 -18.34 -24.73 -20.06
C THR A 12 -18.22 -25.62 -18.82
N ARG A 13 -19.32 -26.30 -18.46
CA ARG A 13 -19.40 -27.15 -17.25
C ARG A 13 -18.29 -28.20 -17.16
N GLU A 14 -17.85 -28.75 -18.29
CA GLU A 14 -16.77 -29.73 -18.37
C GLU A 14 -15.43 -29.22 -17.81
N TYR A 15 -15.23 -27.90 -17.77
CA TYR A 15 -14.00 -27.28 -17.29
C TYR A 15 -14.10 -26.80 -15.83
N TRP A 16 -15.24 -26.95 -15.16
CA TRP A 16 -15.40 -26.53 -13.77
C TRP A 16 -14.47 -27.35 -12.86
N GLY A 17 -13.82 -26.68 -11.90
CA GLY A 17 -12.80 -27.30 -11.03
C GLY A 17 -11.43 -27.55 -11.68
N THR A 18 -11.30 -27.44 -13.01
CA THR A 18 -10.01 -27.60 -13.71
C THR A 18 -9.19 -26.30 -13.71
N VAL A 19 -7.89 -26.41 -13.95
CA VAL A 19 -7.01 -25.23 -14.13
C VAL A 19 -7.41 -24.47 -15.40
N ARG A 20 -7.49 -23.15 -15.31
CA ARG A 20 -7.83 -22.25 -16.41
C ARG A 20 -6.72 -22.19 -17.45
N ARG A 21 -7.06 -22.38 -18.72
CA ARG A 21 -6.12 -22.36 -19.85
C ARG A 21 -6.14 -21.01 -20.56
N ILE A 22 -5.38 -20.04 -20.03
CA ILE A 22 -5.23 -18.69 -20.59
C ILE A 22 -3.74 -18.44 -20.80
N ASP A 23 -3.33 -17.97 -21.99
CA ASP A 23 -1.94 -17.60 -22.24
C ASP A 23 -1.57 -16.33 -21.45
N PRO A 24 -0.66 -16.43 -20.45
CA PRO A 24 -0.26 -15.27 -19.66
C PRO A 24 0.31 -14.13 -20.52
N ALA A 25 1.07 -14.43 -21.58
CA ALA A 25 1.68 -13.40 -22.43
C ALA A 25 0.61 -12.49 -23.06
N SER A 26 -0.52 -13.07 -23.49
CA SER A 26 -1.64 -12.31 -24.03
C SER A 26 -2.26 -11.37 -22.99
N VAL A 27 -2.28 -11.75 -21.70
CA VAL A 27 -2.76 -10.90 -20.60
C VAL A 27 -1.86 -9.70 -20.38
N PHE A 28 -0.53 -9.89 -20.43
CA PHE A 28 0.44 -8.79 -20.34
C PHE A 28 0.38 -7.85 -21.56
N GLU A 29 0.21 -8.40 -22.76
CA GLU A 29 -0.02 -7.60 -23.98
C GLU A 29 -1.30 -6.77 -23.88
N MET A 30 -2.40 -7.39 -23.47
CA MET A 30 -3.69 -6.74 -23.24
C MET A 30 -3.55 -5.61 -22.21
N ASP A 31 -3.04 -5.91 -21.02
CA ASP A 31 -2.94 -4.93 -19.93
C ASP A 31 -2.10 -3.71 -20.30
N ARG A 32 -0.98 -3.90 -21.02
CA ARG A 32 -0.16 -2.78 -21.53
C ARG A 32 -0.90 -1.93 -22.56
N ALA A 33 -1.69 -2.54 -23.43
CA ALA A 33 -2.38 -1.86 -24.52
C ALA A 33 -3.66 -1.14 -24.08
N THR A 34 -4.24 -1.52 -22.95
CA THR A 34 -5.54 -0.99 -22.48
C THR A 34 -5.44 -0.18 -21.19
N ARG A 35 -4.29 -0.13 -20.51
CA ARG A 35 -4.04 0.84 -19.43
C ARG A 35 -4.09 2.29 -19.94
N PRO A 36 -4.56 3.25 -19.12
CA PRO A 36 -5.11 3.08 -17.76
C PRO A 36 -6.60 2.70 -17.71
N TYR A 37 -7.24 2.48 -18.87
CA TYR A 37 -8.68 2.26 -18.99
C TYR A 37 -9.16 0.89 -18.50
N THR A 38 -8.26 -0.09 -18.43
CA THR A 38 -8.42 -1.34 -17.67
C THR A 38 -7.44 -1.40 -16.51
N PHE A 39 -7.80 -2.08 -15.43
CA PHE A 39 -7.00 -2.10 -14.20
C PHE A 39 -7.09 -3.46 -13.49
N ASP A 40 -6.16 -3.70 -12.56
CA ASP A 40 -6.05 -4.93 -11.77
C ASP A 40 -5.94 -6.24 -12.58
N ASN A 41 -5.49 -6.17 -13.84
CA ASN A 41 -5.36 -7.37 -14.67
C ASN A 41 -4.08 -8.17 -14.39
N VAL A 42 -3.01 -7.47 -14.01
CA VAL A 42 -1.66 -8.02 -13.83
C VAL A 42 -1.01 -7.36 -12.62
N ASP A 43 -0.40 -8.18 -11.76
CA ASP A 43 0.54 -7.73 -10.76
C ASP A 43 1.97 -7.84 -11.29
N TYR A 44 2.57 -6.70 -11.65
CA TYR A 44 3.94 -6.66 -12.17
C TYR A 44 5.01 -6.89 -11.09
N GLU A 45 4.67 -6.79 -9.80
CA GLU A 45 5.61 -7.10 -8.72
C GLU A 45 5.85 -8.61 -8.64
N THR A 46 4.80 -9.41 -8.83
CA THR A 46 4.86 -10.88 -8.73
C THR A 46 4.91 -11.58 -10.08
N GLY A 47 4.53 -10.90 -11.16
CA GLY A 47 4.34 -11.50 -12.48
C GLY A 47 3.04 -12.31 -12.61
N GLU A 48 2.13 -12.20 -11.64
CA GLU A 48 0.87 -12.96 -11.62
C GLU A 48 -0.22 -12.28 -12.45
N ILE A 49 -0.95 -13.07 -13.24
CA ILE A 49 -2.21 -12.63 -13.85
C ILE A 49 -3.32 -12.60 -12.80
N ARG A 50 -4.16 -11.57 -12.83
CA ARG A 50 -5.19 -11.31 -11.82
C ARG A 50 -6.62 -11.35 -12.37
N ILE A 51 -6.75 -11.59 -13.67
CA ILE A 51 -8.05 -11.75 -14.35
C ILE A 51 -8.70 -13.12 -14.09
N ALA A 52 -7.94 -14.13 -13.67
CA ALA A 52 -8.43 -15.50 -13.50
C ALA A 52 -8.62 -15.83 -12.00
N PRO A 53 -9.80 -16.29 -11.57
CA PRO A 53 -9.99 -16.71 -10.18
C PRO A 53 -9.29 -18.03 -9.86
N HIS A 54 -8.91 -18.21 -8.61
CA HIS A 54 -8.26 -19.43 -8.07
C HIS A 54 -9.26 -20.41 -7.41
N THR A 55 -10.52 -20.35 -7.81
CA THR A 55 -11.60 -21.18 -7.25
C THR A 55 -12.16 -22.14 -8.30
N PRO A 56 -12.84 -23.25 -7.89
CA PRO A 56 -13.46 -24.20 -8.80
C PRO A 56 -14.74 -23.66 -9.50
N CYS A 57 -14.92 -22.34 -9.51
CA CYS A 57 -16.13 -21.67 -9.98
C CYS A 57 -16.27 -21.66 -11.53
N PRO A 58 -17.45 -21.31 -12.06
CA PRO A 58 -17.70 -21.28 -13.50
C PRO A 58 -17.05 -20.10 -14.24
N VAL A 59 -16.55 -19.09 -13.51
CA VAL A 59 -15.94 -17.91 -14.11
C VAL A 59 -14.60 -18.28 -14.73
N LEU A 60 -14.44 -18.07 -16.02
CA LEU A 60 -13.17 -18.22 -16.72
C LEU A 60 -12.22 -17.09 -16.33
N LEU A 61 -12.64 -15.86 -16.57
CA LEU A 61 -11.86 -14.65 -16.29
C LEU A 61 -12.78 -13.44 -16.12
N GLY A 62 -12.25 -12.41 -15.46
CA GLY A 62 -12.84 -11.10 -15.29
C GLY A 62 -11.85 -10.01 -15.69
N VAL A 63 -12.25 -9.09 -16.57
CA VAL A 63 -11.46 -7.89 -16.91
C VAL A 63 -12.21 -6.65 -16.42
N ARG A 64 -11.53 -5.79 -15.66
CA ARG A 64 -12.11 -4.56 -15.11
C ARG A 64 -11.68 -3.34 -15.89
N GLY A 65 -12.58 -2.39 -16.04
CA GLY A 65 -12.32 -1.18 -16.78
C GLY A 65 -13.34 -0.08 -16.57
N VAL A 66 -13.09 1.07 -17.19
CA VAL A 66 -13.92 2.27 -17.04
C VAL A 66 -14.97 2.43 -18.15
N ASP A 67 -14.89 1.63 -19.22
CA ASP A 67 -15.77 1.71 -20.39
C ASP A 67 -16.04 0.29 -20.97
N PRO A 68 -17.29 -0.10 -21.26
CA PRO A 68 -17.58 -1.38 -21.89
C PRO A 68 -16.84 -1.62 -23.20
N LYS A 69 -16.63 -0.58 -24.04
CA LYS A 69 -15.96 -0.76 -25.33
C LYS A 69 -14.48 -1.15 -25.17
N ILE A 70 -13.80 -0.60 -24.16
CA ILE A 70 -12.41 -1.03 -23.89
C ILE A 70 -12.36 -2.46 -23.40
N LEU A 71 -13.37 -2.92 -22.65
CA LEU A 71 -13.44 -4.30 -22.18
C LEU A 71 -13.61 -5.29 -23.32
N GLU A 72 -14.45 -4.99 -24.31
CA GLU A 72 -14.57 -5.80 -25.52
C GLU A 72 -13.24 -5.89 -26.28
N LYS A 73 -12.56 -4.75 -26.44
CA LYS A 73 -11.24 -4.71 -27.07
C LYS A 73 -10.24 -5.58 -26.30
N ALA A 74 -10.18 -5.41 -24.98
CA ALA A 74 -9.30 -6.16 -24.09
C ALA A 74 -9.56 -7.67 -24.22
N PHE A 75 -10.82 -8.09 -24.19
CA PHE A 75 -11.19 -9.50 -24.29
C PHE A 75 -10.76 -10.12 -25.63
N ARG A 76 -10.91 -9.41 -26.75
CA ARG A 76 -10.46 -9.89 -28.08
C ARG A 76 -8.94 -10.07 -28.20
N MET A 77 -8.15 -9.45 -27.31
CA MET A 77 -6.69 -9.61 -27.30
C MET A 77 -6.23 -10.86 -26.55
N LEU A 78 -7.09 -11.48 -25.74
CA LEU A 78 -6.74 -12.63 -24.91
C LEU A 78 -6.68 -13.91 -25.74
N ARG A 79 -5.61 -14.69 -25.55
CA ARG A 79 -5.48 -16.04 -26.12
C ARG A 79 -5.94 -17.06 -25.08
N ILE A 80 -7.11 -17.64 -25.33
CA ILE A 80 -7.81 -18.58 -24.44
C ILE A 80 -7.78 -19.96 -25.09
N HIS A 81 -7.28 -20.96 -24.37
CA HIS A 81 -7.08 -22.34 -24.87
C HIS A 81 -8.12 -23.32 -24.32
N GLU A 82 -9.33 -22.82 -24.07
CA GLU A 82 -10.51 -23.59 -23.66
C GLU A 82 -11.81 -22.88 -24.08
N PRO A 83 -12.96 -23.58 -24.15
CA PRO A 83 -14.21 -23.00 -24.62
C PRO A 83 -14.76 -21.92 -23.68
N VAL A 84 -15.13 -20.79 -24.26
CA VAL A 84 -15.93 -19.74 -23.60
C VAL A 84 -17.40 -20.01 -23.88
N GLU A 85 -18.19 -20.23 -22.84
CA GLU A 85 -19.63 -20.53 -22.97
C GLU A 85 -20.44 -19.26 -23.25
N PHE A 86 -20.19 -18.20 -22.47
CA PHE A 86 -20.78 -16.89 -22.68
C PHE A 86 -19.94 -15.79 -22.01
N VAL A 87 -20.20 -14.55 -22.40
CA VAL A 87 -19.54 -13.36 -21.88
C VAL A 87 -20.60 -12.31 -21.52
N THR A 88 -20.47 -11.71 -20.35
CA THR A 88 -21.37 -10.66 -19.87
C THR A 88 -20.57 -9.49 -19.33
N ILE A 89 -20.96 -8.26 -19.67
CA ILE A 89 -20.40 -7.04 -19.08
C ILE A 89 -21.37 -6.54 -18.01
N PHE A 90 -20.87 -6.37 -16.80
CA PHE A 90 -21.62 -5.83 -15.67
C PHE A 90 -21.18 -4.41 -15.36
N GLU A 91 -22.14 -3.53 -15.08
CA GLU A 91 -21.87 -2.30 -14.35
C GLU A 91 -21.67 -2.63 -12.87
N SER A 92 -20.63 -2.07 -12.23
CA SER A 92 -20.25 -2.41 -10.87
C SER A 92 -19.77 -1.21 -10.06
N ASN A 93 -19.74 -1.38 -8.74
CA ASN A 93 -19.11 -0.45 -7.80
C ASN A 93 -17.64 -0.80 -7.49
N GLN A 94 -17.02 -1.71 -8.26
CA GLN A 94 -15.64 -2.09 -8.03
C GLN A 94 -14.69 -0.95 -8.39
N GLY A 95 -13.60 -0.77 -7.63
CA GLY A 95 -12.65 0.30 -7.89
C GLY A 95 -13.23 1.71 -7.75
N THR A 96 -14.19 1.93 -6.84
CA THR A 96 -14.89 3.22 -6.68
C THR A 96 -14.70 3.91 -5.34
N ASP A 97 -14.09 3.24 -4.36
CA ASP A 97 -13.97 3.69 -2.96
C ASP A 97 -15.31 3.91 -2.24
N ALA A 98 -16.42 3.37 -2.76
CA ALA A 98 -17.76 3.61 -2.23
C ALA A 98 -17.98 3.13 -0.78
N HIS A 99 -17.10 2.27 -0.24
CA HIS A 99 -17.20 1.73 1.12
C HIS A 99 -16.58 2.61 2.19
N TYR A 100 -15.76 3.60 1.84
CA TYR A 100 -15.07 4.41 2.83
C TYR A 100 -15.95 5.49 3.44
N GLN A 101 -15.77 5.71 4.75
CA GLN A 101 -16.37 6.81 5.50
C GLN A 101 -15.27 7.63 6.16
N LYS A 102 -15.33 8.96 6.04
CA LYS A 102 -14.38 9.84 6.73
C LYS A 102 -14.75 9.90 8.22
N LEU A 103 -13.88 9.37 9.08
CA LEU A 103 -14.15 9.20 10.51
C LEU A 103 -12.96 9.69 11.33
N ARG A 104 -13.24 10.19 12.54
CA ARG A 104 -12.21 10.39 13.58
C ARG A 104 -11.98 9.11 14.35
N ILE A 105 -10.83 9.01 15.01
CA ILE A 105 -10.41 7.78 15.70
C ILE A 105 -11.42 7.35 16.76
N ARG A 106 -11.96 8.28 17.55
CA ARG A 106 -12.99 7.96 18.56
C ARG A 106 -14.27 7.33 18.00
N ASP A 107 -14.56 7.55 16.72
CA ASP A 107 -15.79 7.12 16.05
C ASP A 107 -15.59 5.81 15.29
N LEU A 108 -14.36 5.29 15.23
CA LEU A 108 -14.08 4.01 14.60
C LEU A 108 -14.72 2.86 15.37
N ARG A 109 -15.31 1.93 14.64
CA ARG A 109 -15.95 0.70 15.16
C ARG A 109 -15.54 -0.49 14.32
N ASP A 110 -15.62 -1.68 14.88
CA ASP A 110 -15.37 -2.90 14.12
C ASP A 110 -16.32 -3.00 12.91
N GLY A 111 -15.79 -3.44 11.77
CA GLY A 111 -16.58 -3.65 10.54
C GLY A 111 -16.76 -2.43 9.63
N VAL A 112 -16.39 -1.21 10.05
CA VAL A 112 -16.44 -0.03 9.18
C VAL A 112 -15.22 0.04 8.27
N SER A 113 -15.33 0.68 7.10
CA SER A 113 -14.17 1.06 6.28
C SER A 113 -14.02 2.56 6.33
N ALA A 114 -12.84 3.05 6.68
CA ALA A 114 -12.63 4.43 7.10
C ALA A 114 -11.52 5.14 6.32
N ILE A 115 -11.69 6.45 6.18
CA ILE A 115 -10.64 7.43 5.87
C ILE A 115 -10.32 8.15 7.17
N VAL A 116 -9.09 8.00 7.66
CA VAL A 116 -8.65 8.57 8.94
C VAL A 116 -7.45 9.49 8.70
N GLU A 117 -7.60 10.76 9.04
CA GLU A 117 -6.49 11.71 9.05
C GLU A 117 -5.82 11.70 10.42
N GLY A 118 -4.49 11.62 10.46
CA GLY A 118 -3.77 11.64 11.71
C GLY A 118 -2.27 11.82 11.57
N THR A 119 -1.60 11.82 12.71
CA THR A 119 -0.14 11.86 12.83
C THR A 119 0.36 10.51 13.31
N VAL A 120 1.40 9.98 12.70
CA VAL A 120 2.08 8.76 13.18
C VAL A 120 2.62 9.03 14.58
N SER A 121 2.22 8.23 15.56
CA SER A 121 2.64 8.40 16.96
C SER A 121 3.73 7.43 17.40
N GLU A 122 3.84 6.30 16.71
CA GLU A 122 4.83 5.27 16.98
C GLU A 122 5.51 4.81 15.70
N HIS A 123 6.81 4.51 15.78
CA HIS A 123 7.55 3.94 14.66
C HIS A 123 6.90 2.63 14.20
N PRO A 124 6.76 2.41 12.88
CA PRO A 124 6.35 1.13 12.32
C PRO A 124 7.30 0.00 12.75
N ARG A 125 6.73 -1.14 13.11
CA ARG A 125 7.48 -2.34 13.50
C ARG A 125 6.98 -3.55 12.74
N THR A 126 7.91 -4.42 12.38
CA THR A 126 7.59 -5.73 11.82
C THR A 126 7.28 -6.70 12.95
N ASP A 127 6.19 -7.45 12.79
CA ASP A 127 5.73 -8.50 13.70
C ASP A 127 5.85 -9.88 13.02
N ILE A 128 5.55 -10.94 13.77
CA ILE A 128 5.52 -12.33 13.31
C ILE A 128 4.65 -12.43 12.05
N GLY A 129 5.11 -13.18 11.04
CA GLY A 129 4.45 -13.26 9.73
C GLY A 129 4.74 -12.07 8.82
N SER A 130 5.71 -11.22 9.17
CA SER A 130 6.12 -10.05 8.37
C SER A 130 5.00 -9.03 8.17
N HIS A 131 4.11 -8.89 9.15
CA HIS A 131 3.13 -7.81 9.22
C HIS A 131 3.79 -6.54 9.74
N VAL A 132 3.34 -5.37 9.29
CA VAL A 132 3.86 -4.09 9.77
C VAL A 132 2.77 -3.35 10.50
N PHE A 133 3.03 -2.99 11.75
CA PHE A 133 2.11 -2.24 12.60
C PHE A 133 2.71 -0.90 12.99
N PHE A 134 1.89 0.14 13.04
CA PHE A 134 2.21 1.42 13.67
C PHE A 134 0.95 2.01 14.33
N LYS A 135 1.12 3.10 15.06
CA LYS A 135 -0.01 3.83 15.65
C LYS A 135 -0.21 5.16 14.96
N LEU A 136 -1.47 5.46 14.68
CA LEU A 136 -1.93 6.74 14.19
C LEU A 136 -2.71 7.42 15.31
N ARG A 137 -2.47 8.73 15.51
CA ARG A 137 -3.22 9.55 16.45
C ARG A 137 -3.85 10.75 15.79
N ASP A 138 -5.00 11.15 16.31
CA ASP A 138 -5.66 12.41 16.01
C ASP A 138 -5.97 13.13 17.33
N GLY A 139 -6.72 14.24 17.27
CA GLY A 139 -7.10 14.97 18.49
C GLY A 139 -8.10 14.25 19.41
N THR A 140 -8.51 13.02 19.06
CA THR A 140 -9.57 12.27 19.75
C THR A 140 -9.12 10.92 20.28
N GLY A 141 -8.00 10.36 19.79
CA GLY A 141 -7.46 9.10 20.30
C GLY A 141 -6.31 8.56 19.47
N GLU A 142 -6.00 7.28 19.69
CA GLU A 142 -5.03 6.51 18.91
C GLU A 142 -5.65 5.21 18.37
N VAL A 143 -5.21 4.78 17.19
CA VAL A 143 -5.61 3.51 16.58
C VAL A 143 -4.40 2.79 16.00
N PHE A 144 -4.42 1.45 16.03
CA PHE A 144 -3.43 0.67 15.31
C PHE A 144 -3.68 0.75 13.81
N CYS A 145 -2.63 0.84 13.01
CA CYS A 145 -2.67 0.69 11.57
C CYS A 145 -1.80 -0.51 11.19
N ALA A 146 -2.27 -1.31 10.24
CA ALA A 146 -1.61 -2.54 9.82
C ALA A 146 -1.47 -2.66 8.31
N ALA A 147 -0.25 -2.97 7.85
CA ALA A 147 0.02 -3.48 6.50
C ALA A 147 0.43 -4.95 6.60
N TYR A 148 -0.47 -5.85 6.22
CA TYR A 148 -0.26 -7.30 6.36
C TYR A 148 0.70 -7.86 5.30
N GLU A 149 1.17 -9.09 5.52
CA GLU A 149 2.08 -9.80 4.61
C GLU A 149 1.63 -9.75 3.14
N PRO A 150 0.34 -9.99 2.82
CA PRO A 150 -0.10 -10.01 1.43
C PRO A 150 0.07 -8.69 0.71
N THR A 151 0.25 -7.56 1.42
CA THR A 151 0.44 -6.23 0.82
C THR A 151 1.84 -6.00 0.23
N LYS A 152 2.77 -6.97 0.34
CA LYS A 152 4.09 -6.99 -0.33
C LYS A 152 4.86 -5.68 -0.23
N SER A 153 5.25 -5.05 -1.34
CA SER A 153 6.03 -3.79 -1.40
C SER A 153 5.41 -2.65 -0.59
N PHE A 154 4.09 -2.62 -0.39
CA PHE A 154 3.41 -1.61 0.41
C PHE A 154 3.95 -1.55 1.85
N ARG A 155 4.33 -2.70 2.42
CA ARG A 155 4.98 -2.77 3.74
C ARG A 155 6.28 -1.97 3.81
N LYS A 156 7.08 -1.97 2.72
CA LYS A 156 8.34 -1.23 2.64
C LYS A 156 8.10 0.29 2.64
N ILE A 157 6.96 0.75 2.12
CA ILE A 157 6.54 2.15 2.20
C ILE A 157 6.16 2.48 3.65
N VAL A 158 5.29 1.67 4.25
CA VAL A 158 4.82 1.87 5.62
C VAL A 158 5.98 1.87 6.62
N LEU A 159 6.98 0.99 6.46
CA LEU A 159 8.17 0.95 7.31
C LEU A 159 9.04 2.22 7.27
N GLN A 160 8.90 3.07 6.25
CA GLN A 160 9.64 4.32 6.15
C GLN A 160 9.02 5.47 6.94
N LEU A 161 7.80 5.30 7.46
CA LEU A 161 7.14 6.29 8.31
C LEU A 161 7.88 6.47 9.63
N ILE A 162 7.78 7.67 10.20
CA ILE A 162 8.33 8.02 11.51
C ILE A 162 7.30 8.81 12.32
N PRO A 163 7.40 8.83 13.67
CA PRO A 163 6.57 9.69 14.49
C PRO A 163 6.64 11.15 14.04
N GLY A 164 5.47 11.79 13.95
CA GLY A 164 5.31 13.15 13.44
C GLY A 164 4.90 13.25 11.96
N ASP A 165 4.92 12.14 11.21
CA ASP A 165 4.40 12.13 9.84
C ASP A 165 2.88 12.36 9.84
N GLU A 166 2.41 13.30 9.03
CA GLU A 166 0.98 13.52 8.82
C GLU A 166 0.51 12.68 7.63
N VAL A 167 -0.46 11.81 7.87
CA VAL A 167 -0.96 10.86 6.87
C VAL A 167 -2.48 10.78 6.88
N ILE A 168 -3.03 10.36 5.75
CA ILE A 168 -4.44 9.99 5.60
C ILE A 168 -4.46 8.50 5.26
N ALA A 169 -4.98 7.69 6.17
CA ALA A 169 -5.03 6.25 6.07
C ALA A 169 -6.40 5.78 5.59
N PHE A 170 -6.44 4.80 4.68
CA PHE A 170 -7.65 4.24 4.11
C PHE A 170 -7.66 2.73 4.38
N GLY A 171 -8.76 2.20 4.91
CA GLY A 171 -8.80 0.78 5.22
C GLY A 171 -10.03 0.29 5.94
N ALA A 172 -10.13 -1.03 6.11
CA ALA A 172 -11.16 -1.67 6.91
C ALA A 172 -10.72 -1.71 8.38
N VAL A 173 -11.59 -1.27 9.29
CA VAL A 173 -11.39 -1.35 10.73
C VAL A 173 -11.81 -2.73 11.21
N LYS A 174 -10.90 -3.40 11.93
CA LYS A 174 -11.17 -4.68 12.56
C LYS A 174 -10.74 -4.69 14.03
N GLN A 175 -11.56 -5.28 14.89
CA GLN A 175 -11.15 -5.61 16.24
C GLN A 175 -10.12 -6.75 16.21
N LYS A 176 -8.99 -6.55 16.89
CA LYS A 176 -7.89 -7.52 17.02
C LYS A 176 -7.49 -7.70 18.49
N PRO A 177 -6.71 -8.74 18.85
CA PRO A 177 -6.24 -8.93 20.23
C PRO A 177 -5.49 -7.71 20.80
N GLN A 178 -4.73 -7.00 19.97
CA GLN A 178 -4.03 -5.77 20.34
C GLN A 178 -4.93 -4.53 20.44
N GLY A 179 -6.17 -4.60 19.98
CA GLY A 179 -7.11 -3.49 19.92
C GLY A 179 -7.67 -3.22 18.51
N LEU A 180 -8.43 -2.14 18.40
CA LEU A 180 -9.01 -1.71 17.14
C LEU A 180 -7.91 -1.35 16.14
N THR A 181 -7.95 -1.98 14.96
CA THR A 181 -6.90 -1.89 13.95
C THR A 181 -7.46 -1.51 12.59
N LEU A 182 -6.88 -0.50 11.95
CA LEU A 182 -7.15 -0.11 10.58
C LEU A 182 -6.25 -0.91 9.62
N ASN A 183 -6.86 -1.79 8.85
CA ASN A 183 -6.19 -2.61 7.84
C ASN A 183 -5.99 -1.79 6.57
N LEU A 184 -4.76 -1.36 6.31
CA LEU A 184 -4.47 -0.41 5.25
C LEU A 184 -4.68 -1.00 3.85
N GLU A 185 -5.42 -0.25 3.04
CA GLU A 185 -5.61 -0.48 1.61
C GLU A 185 -4.87 0.61 0.79
N LYS A 186 -4.85 1.85 1.31
CA LYS A 186 -4.12 3.00 0.75
C LYS A 186 -3.63 3.91 1.88
N ILE A 187 -2.61 4.71 1.58
CA ILE A 187 -2.14 5.78 2.45
C ILE A 187 -1.73 6.99 1.62
N TYR A 188 -2.14 8.18 2.06
CA TYR A 188 -1.64 9.44 1.55
C TYR A 188 -0.69 10.05 2.57
N VAL A 189 0.56 10.25 2.20
CA VAL A 189 1.53 10.96 3.02
C VAL A 189 1.39 12.44 2.73
N ARG A 190 0.75 13.16 3.65
CA ARG A 190 0.47 14.60 3.52
C ARG A 190 1.70 15.44 3.83
N LYS A 191 2.43 15.08 4.88
CA LYS A 191 3.62 15.82 5.32
C LYS A 191 4.61 14.92 6.01
N LEU A 192 5.87 15.03 5.64
CA LEU A 192 6.96 14.28 6.26
C LEU A 192 7.58 15.04 7.43
N ALA A 193 7.71 14.37 8.58
CA ALA A 193 8.54 14.85 9.67
C ALA A 193 10.03 14.81 9.30
N LYS A 194 10.76 15.80 9.85
CA LYS A 194 12.21 15.91 9.69
C LYS A 194 12.92 14.77 10.43
N LYS A 195 13.71 13.99 9.70
CA LYS A 195 14.53 12.93 10.29
C LYS A 195 15.87 13.51 10.74
N VAL A 196 16.04 13.67 12.05
CA VAL A 196 17.30 14.16 12.64
C VAL A 196 18.08 12.99 13.23
N ILE A 197 19.32 12.80 12.78
CA ILE A 197 20.26 11.83 13.36
C ILE A 197 21.28 12.59 14.19
N ARG A 198 21.48 12.11 15.41
CA ARG A 198 22.52 12.58 16.32
C ARG A 198 23.80 11.80 16.08
N ARG A 199 24.91 12.49 15.86
CA ARG A 199 26.21 11.85 15.62
C ARG A 199 27.32 12.54 16.41
N PRO A 200 28.43 11.83 16.69
CA PRO A 200 29.59 12.45 17.33
C PRO A 200 30.08 13.67 16.54
N PRO A 201 30.58 14.73 17.20
CA PRO A 201 31.17 15.87 16.52
C PRO A 201 32.44 15.53 15.77
N THR A 202 32.80 16.45 14.89
CA THR A 202 34.11 16.52 14.26
C THR A 202 35.09 17.21 15.21
N CYS A 203 36.30 16.67 15.38
CA CYS A 203 37.30 17.26 16.28
C CYS A 203 37.81 18.60 15.75
N PRO A 204 37.73 19.70 16.51
CA PRO A 204 38.13 21.03 16.05
C PRO A 204 39.64 21.13 15.76
N ASN A 205 40.47 20.32 16.42
CA ASN A 205 41.92 20.37 16.27
C ASN A 205 42.45 19.53 15.08
N CYS A 206 41.74 18.50 14.63
CA CYS A 206 42.28 17.60 13.59
C CYS A 206 41.28 17.13 12.54
N GLY A 207 40.04 17.61 12.57
CA GLY A 207 39.01 17.29 11.58
C GLY A 207 38.48 15.85 11.60
N LYS A 208 39.00 14.96 12.46
CA LYS A 208 38.53 13.57 12.55
C LYS A 208 37.25 13.45 13.39
N ARG A 209 36.36 12.54 13.00
CA ARG A 209 35.15 12.21 13.77
C ARG A 209 35.52 11.65 15.15
N MET A 210 34.91 12.19 16.20
CA MET A 210 35.21 11.80 17.59
C MET A 210 34.49 10.49 17.97
N LYS A 211 35.00 9.78 18.98
CA LYS A 211 34.36 8.57 19.54
C LYS A 211 33.54 8.95 20.76
N SER A 212 32.33 8.40 20.89
CA SER A 212 31.53 8.53 22.11
C SER A 212 32.21 7.85 23.30
N LEU A 213 32.20 8.52 24.46
CA LEU A 213 32.70 7.98 25.74
C LEU A 213 31.61 7.29 26.57
N GLY A 214 30.39 7.17 26.03
CA GLY A 214 29.25 6.57 26.70
C GLY A 214 28.15 7.59 27.02
N LYS A 215 27.03 7.11 27.58
CA LYS A 215 25.84 7.92 27.87
C LYS A 215 26.22 9.10 28.77
N ARG A 216 26.04 10.33 28.28
CA ARG A 216 26.34 11.61 28.98
C ARG A 216 27.82 11.90 29.25
N ARG A 217 28.77 11.10 28.76
CA ARG A 217 30.22 11.30 29.01
C ARG A 217 30.96 12.08 27.92
N GLY A 218 30.23 12.62 26.94
CA GLY A 218 30.80 13.39 25.84
C GLY A 218 31.57 12.54 24.83
N TYR A 219 32.52 13.17 24.14
CA TYR A 219 33.27 12.59 23.03
C TYR A 219 34.77 12.81 23.19
N ARG A 220 35.59 11.87 22.70
CA ARG A 220 37.06 11.98 22.66
C ARG A 220 37.58 11.76 21.26
N CYS A 221 38.51 12.61 20.83
CA CYS A 221 39.25 12.40 19.61
C CYS A 221 40.30 11.30 19.80
N LYS A 222 40.32 10.30 18.92
CA LYS A 222 41.33 9.23 18.94
C LYS A 222 42.74 9.71 18.58
N LYS A 223 42.87 10.78 17.77
CA LYS A 223 44.16 11.25 17.25
C LYS A 223 44.87 12.18 18.24
N CYS A 224 44.18 13.23 18.71
CA CYS A 224 44.78 14.27 19.55
C CYS A 224 44.33 14.22 21.01
N GLY A 225 43.47 13.27 21.39
CA GLY A 225 43.00 13.11 22.77
C GLY A 225 42.01 14.17 23.26
N PHE A 226 41.79 15.24 22.49
CA PHE A 226 40.85 16.33 22.81
C PHE A 226 39.45 15.80 23.15
N LYS A 227 38.80 16.40 24.14
CA LYS A 227 37.49 15.98 24.64
C LYS A 227 36.48 17.10 24.46
N LEU A 228 35.25 16.73 24.11
CA LEU A 228 34.09 17.61 24.08
C LEU A 228 33.00 17.02 24.97
N GLY A 229 32.17 17.87 25.56
CA GLY A 229 30.99 17.41 26.29
C GLY A 229 29.91 16.88 25.35
N LYS A 230 28.77 16.50 25.93
CA LYS A 230 27.66 15.91 25.15
C LYS A 230 26.95 16.96 24.29
N GLU A 231 26.96 18.21 24.70
CA GLU A 231 26.41 19.37 23.99
C GLU A 231 27.02 19.59 22.61
N ALA A 232 28.23 19.08 22.36
CA ALA A 232 28.85 19.09 21.04
C ALA A 232 28.27 18.03 20.08
N GLU A 233 27.24 17.28 20.47
CA GLU A 233 26.55 16.33 19.58
C GLU A 233 26.00 17.05 18.34
N GLU A 234 26.43 16.62 17.15
CA GLU A 234 25.92 17.17 15.90
C GLU A 234 24.54 16.58 15.60
N ALA A 235 23.55 17.46 15.40
CA ALA A 235 22.25 17.11 14.86
C ALA A 235 22.25 17.31 13.34
N LEU A 236 22.12 16.22 12.58
CA LEU A 236 22.07 16.27 11.13
C LEU A 236 20.66 15.92 10.65
N GLU A 237 20.05 16.81 9.89
CA GLU A 237 18.84 16.49 9.13
C GLU A 237 19.20 15.58 7.95
N VAL A 238 18.59 14.40 7.90
CA VAL A 238 18.85 13.39 6.89
C VAL A 238 17.66 13.31 5.93
N ARG A 239 17.96 13.35 4.63
CA ARG A 239 16.95 13.20 3.58
C ARG A 239 16.27 11.84 3.69
N ARG A 240 14.95 11.85 3.57
CA ARG A 240 14.13 10.64 3.58
C ARG A 240 13.94 10.12 2.15
N GLN A 241 13.80 8.80 2.03
CA GLN A 241 13.51 8.15 0.74
C GLN A 241 12.02 8.26 0.39
N LEU A 242 11.15 8.14 1.41
CA LEU A 242 9.72 8.36 1.30
C LEU A 242 9.43 9.79 0.82
N ARG A 243 8.48 9.94 -0.09
CA ARG A 243 7.98 11.22 -0.61
C ARG A 243 6.53 11.45 -0.17
N GLU A 244 6.10 12.69 -0.16
CA GLU A 244 4.68 13.03 -0.01
C GLU A 244 3.90 12.55 -1.24
N GLY A 245 2.65 12.14 -1.04
CA GLY A 245 1.82 11.57 -2.10
C GLY A 245 1.08 10.29 -1.71
N PHE A 246 0.34 9.74 -2.67
CA PHE A 246 -0.42 8.51 -2.50
C PHE A 246 0.43 7.27 -2.71
N TYR A 247 0.17 6.27 -1.88
CA TYR A 247 0.69 4.92 -2.00
C TYR A 247 -0.47 3.93 -1.80
N GLU A 248 -0.48 2.85 -2.57
CA GLU A 248 -1.52 1.82 -2.51
C GLU A 248 -0.90 0.42 -2.48
N VAL A 249 -1.72 -0.55 -2.08
CA VAL A 249 -1.36 -1.96 -2.17
C VAL A 249 -1.24 -2.41 -3.63
N PRO A 250 -0.38 -3.41 -3.92
CA PRO A 250 -0.26 -3.97 -5.27
C PRO A 250 -1.58 -4.63 -5.72
N PRO A 251 -1.79 -4.84 -7.04
CA PRO A 251 -3.02 -5.43 -7.57
C PRO A 251 -3.40 -6.78 -6.94
N SER A 252 -2.43 -7.63 -6.59
CA SER A 252 -2.69 -8.92 -5.92
C SER A 252 -3.37 -8.78 -4.55
N ALA A 253 -3.13 -7.67 -3.85
CA ALA A 253 -3.65 -7.39 -2.51
C ALA A 253 -4.82 -6.40 -2.51
N ARG A 254 -5.22 -5.90 -3.68
CA ARG A 254 -6.29 -4.91 -3.80
C ARG A 254 -7.65 -5.57 -3.58
N ARG A 255 -8.49 -4.93 -2.78
CA ARG A 255 -9.88 -5.35 -2.55
C ARG A 255 -10.79 -4.79 -3.64
N HIS A 256 -11.88 -5.49 -3.92
CA HIS A 256 -12.80 -5.18 -5.01
C HIS A 256 -13.24 -3.71 -5.09
N LEU A 257 -13.56 -3.09 -3.95
CA LEU A 257 -14.10 -1.72 -3.93
C LEU A 257 -13.02 -0.64 -3.97
N THR A 258 -11.77 -0.97 -3.68
CA THR A 258 -10.67 -0.01 -3.58
C THR A 258 -10.32 0.56 -4.96
N LYS A 259 -10.52 1.86 -5.17
CA LYS A 259 -10.16 2.57 -6.41
C LYS A 259 -8.64 2.56 -6.62
N PRO A 260 -8.14 2.03 -7.75
CA PRO A 260 -6.74 2.13 -8.15
C PRO A 260 -6.29 3.57 -8.34
N LEU A 261 -5.05 3.87 -7.93
CA LEU A 261 -4.41 5.15 -8.28
C LEU A 261 -4.20 5.33 -9.79
N SER A 262 -4.17 4.23 -10.56
CA SER A 262 -3.92 4.25 -12.02
C SER A 262 -5.08 4.81 -12.84
N ILE A 263 -6.31 4.80 -12.34
CA ILE A 263 -7.49 5.30 -13.07
C ILE A 263 -7.59 6.82 -12.93
N GLU A 264 -7.55 7.29 -11.68
CA GLU A 264 -7.68 8.70 -11.35
C GLU A 264 -7.18 8.92 -9.91
N PRO A 265 -6.40 9.98 -9.63
CA PRO A 265 -5.94 10.29 -8.28
C PRO A 265 -7.15 10.54 -7.36
N PRO A 266 -7.15 10.00 -6.13
CA PRO A 266 -8.25 10.23 -5.19
C PRO A 266 -8.34 11.72 -4.87
N THR A 267 -9.52 12.32 -5.07
CA THR A 267 -9.79 13.67 -4.57
C THR A 267 -9.91 13.61 -3.05
N LEU A 268 -8.96 14.23 -2.35
CA LEU A 268 -9.06 14.52 -0.93
C LEU A 268 -10.08 15.66 -0.74
N ARG A 269 -11.38 15.35 -0.83
CA ARG A 269 -12.45 16.25 -0.40
C ARG A 269 -12.84 15.92 1.04
#